data_AF-A0A2E2EIL6-F1
#
_entry.id   AF-A0A2E2EIL6-F1
#
_cell.length_a   1.000
_cell.length_b   1.000
_cell.length_c   1.000
_cell.angle_alpha   90.00
_cell.angle_beta   90.00
_cell.angle_gamma   90.00
#
_symmetry.space_group_name_H-M   'P 1'
#
loop_
_entity.id
_entity.type
_entity.pdbx_description
1 polymer ?
#
loop_
_entity_poly.entity_id
_entity_poly.type
_entity_poly.pdbx_seq_one_letter_code
_entity_poly.pdbx_strand_id
1 'polypeptide(L)'
;MYVFKLVITFLIMMTMAHANLDKNQKYWLSTYEVQKNPRFPMKEIIKSPKGTYQNILSLFYYDSNQVLRKDCLIYYVPSEEKPGELKIISLNKFEKCEENFFTATKRTYQNIFNFTYELKDKELTLFVDEKEYQFTLEGMDNKSPLFLSLIESHSGTKLSEGDLCYDVDDQCQVIKKDTCHLCPGKITQVVASGCQNDFRKYCLSKPCGKKQAPACIRGFKATGVKEKYCFVGSPVGFCRKPNRVYCENSELICR
;
A
#
# COMPACT_ATOMS: atom_id res chain seq x y z
N MET A 1 -66.67 -23.93 -1.51
CA MET A 1 -65.85 -23.53 -2.69
C MET A 1 -65.22 -22.13 -2.56
N TYR A 2 -64.88 -21.67 -1.34
CA TYR A 2 -64.28 -20.34 -1.09
C TYR A 2 -62.96 -20.39 -0.30
N VAL A 3 -62.61 -21.55 0.28
CA VAL A 3 -61.40 -21.70 1.11
C VAL A 3 -60.13 -21.83 0.26
N PHE A 4 -60.24 -22.38 -0.96
CA PHE A 4 -59.09 -22.58 -1.84
C PHE A 4 -58.57 -21.31 -2.54
N LYS A 5 -59.39 -20.24 -2.61
CA LYS A 5 -58.96 -18.95 -3.20
C LYS A 5 -58.16 -18.08 -2.23
N LEU A 6 -58.37 -18.25 -0.91
CA LEU A 6 -57.69 -17.47 0.13
C LEU A 6 -56.26 -17.96 0.41
N VAL A 7 -55.99 -19.26 0.23
CA VAL A 7 -54.64 -19.82 0.43
C VAL A 7 -53.70 -19.43 -0.71
N ILE A 8 -54.20 -19.29 -1.94
CA ILE A 8 -53.40 -18.89 -3.10
C ILE A 8 -53.07 -17.39 -3.07
N THR A 9 -53.93 -16.55 -2.50
CA THR A 9 -53.63 -15.11 -2.34
C THR A 9 -52.61 -14.83 -1.23
N PHE A 10 -52.49 -15.71 -0.23
CA PHE A 10 -51.44 -15.59 0.79
C PHE A 10 -50.06 -16.08 0.31
N LEU A 11 -50.02 -17.05 -0.62
CA LEU A 11 -48.77 -17.56 -1.18
C LEU A 11 -48.14 -16.66 -2.26
N ILE A 12 -48.92 -15.77 -2.89
CA ILE A 12 -48.39 -14.85 -3.91
C ILE A 12 -47.72 -13.61 -3.28
N MET A 13 -47.95 -13.32 -1.99
CA MET A 13 -47.26 -12.22 -1.29
C MET A 13 -45.89 -12.61 -0.68
N MET A 14 -45.48 -13.88 -0.75
CA MET A 14 -44.17 -14.31 -0.21
C MET A 14 -43.03 -14.38 -1.23
N THR A 15 -43.29 -14.16 -2.52
CA THR A 15 -42.22 -14.07 -3.51
C THR A 15 -42.11 -12.64 -4.00
N MET A 16 -41.18 -11.89 -3.42
CA MET A 16 -40.33 -10.84 -4.01
C MET A 16 -39.81 -9.90 -2.92
N ALA A 17 -39.36 -10.44 -1.78
CA ALA A 17 -38.20 -9.87 -1.11
C ALA A 17 -36.94 -10.29 -1.92
N HIS A 18 -36.88 -9.87 -3.19
CA HIS A 18 -35.63 -9.87 -3.90
C HIS A 18 -34.78 -8.82 -3.20
N ALA A 19 -33.75 -9.30 -2.49
CA ALA A 19 -32.70 -8.47 -1.95
C ALA A 19 -32.35 -7.42 -3.01
N ASN A 20 -32.63 -6.17 -2.68
CA ASN A 20 -32.21 -5.02 -3.46
C ASN A 20 -30.70 -4.90 -3.27
N LEU A 21 -29.95 -5.86 -3.83
CA LEU A 21 -28.50 -5.77 -4.00
C LEU A 21 -28.32 -4.61 -4.97
N ASP A 22 -28.06 -3.46 -4.37
CA ASP A 22 -27.90 -2.18 -5.03
C ASP A 22 -26.97 -2.38 -6.24
N LYS A 23 -27.39 -1.94 -7.43
CA LYS A 23 -26.63 -2.05 -8.70
C LYS A 23 -25.18 -1.55 -8.57
N ASN A 24 -24.91 -0.78 -7.52
CA ASN A 24 -23.63 -0.21 -7.12
C ASN A 24 -22.66 -1.17 -6.41
N GLN A 25 -23.04 -2.41 -6.07
CA GLN A 25 -22.19 -3.34 -5.31
C GLN A 25 -21.29 -4.24 -6.19
N LYS A 26 -21.41 -4.18 -7.53
CA LYS A 26 -20.75 -5.14 -8.44
C LYS A 26 -19.27 -4.87 -8.73
N TYR A 27 -18.71 -3.73 -8.31
CA TYR A 27 -17.38 -3.30 -8.78
C TYR A 27 -16.21 -4.03 -8.13
N TRP A 28 -16.39 -4.54 -6.91
CA TRP A 28 -15.33 -5.24 -6.17
C TRP A 28 -15.52 -6.76 -6.17
N LEU A 29 -16.45 -7.29 -6.97
CA LEU A 29 -16.62 -8.73 -7.15
C LEU A 29 -15.34 -9.39 -7.68
N SER A 30 -14.61 -8.73 -8.58
CA SER A 30 -13.35 -9.20 -9.15
C SER A 30 -12.12 -8.88 -8.28
N THR A 31 -12.31 -8.37 -7.06
CA THR A 31 -11.21 -8.12 -6.13
C THR A 31 -10.54 -9.43 -5.76
N TYR A 32 -9.25 -9.52 -6.01
CA TYR A 32 -8.44 -10.70 -5.70
C TYR A 32 -7.49 -10.47 -4.51
N GLU A 33 -7.26 -9.22 -4.12
CA GLU A 33 -6.39 -8.87 -2.99
C GLU A 33 -6.86 -7.59 -2.29
N VAL A 34 -6.77 -7.58 -0.96
CA VAL A 34 -7.05 -6.42 -0.11
C VAL A 34 -5.83 -6.12 0.76
N GLN A 35 -5.21 -4.96 0.54
CA GLN A 35 -4.09 -4.47 1.33
C GLN A 35 -4.61 -3.51 2.40
N LYS A 36 -4.54 -3.94 3.66
CA LYS A 36 -4.97 -3.16 4.82
C LYS A 36 -3.83 -2.27 5.33
N ASN A 37 -4.15 -1.06 5.79
CA ASN A 37 -3.19 -0.25 6.52
C ASN A 37 -3.12 -0.72 7.99
N PRO A 38 -1.96 -1.20 8.47
CA PRO A 38 -1.84 -1.76 9.82
C PRO A 38 -2.06 -0.74 10.94
N ARG A 39 -2.04 0.57 10.65
CA ARG A 39 -2.31 1.62 11.65
C ARG A 39 -3.79 1.73 12.02
N PHE A 40 -4.69 1.18 11.20
CA PHE A 40 -6.12 1.31 11.36
C PHE A 40 -6.72 -0.10 11.52
N PRO A 41 -6.76 -0.64 12.75
CA PRO A 41 -7.35 -1.95 13.00
C PRO A 41 -8.83 -1.98 12.64
N MET A 42 -9.29 -3.15 12.21
CA MET A 42 -10.70 -3.38 11.87
C MET A 42 -11.58 -3.24 13.10
N LYS A 43 -12.85 -2.84 12.91
CA LYS A 43 -13.87 -2.65 13.96
C LYS A 43 -13.59 -1.55 15.00
N GLU A 44 -12.49 -0.82 14.86
CA GLU A 44 -12.21 0.35 15.70
C GLU A 44 -12.56 1.62 14.96
N ILE A 45 -13.27 2.55 15.62
CA ILE A 45 -13.62 3.84 15.04
C ILE A 45 -12.34 4.66 14.84
N ILE A 46 -12.10 5.08 13.61
CA ILE A 46 -10.90 5.83 13.24
C ILE A 46 -11.06 7.29 13.67
N LYS A 47 -10.41 7.66 14.78
CA LYS A 47 -10.48 9.02 15.36
C LYS A 47 -9.17 9.80 15.25
N SER A 48 -8.09 9.21 14.74
CA SER A 48 -6.77 9.85 14.70
C SER A 48 -5.94 9.37 13.51
N PRO A 49 -5.06 10.23 12.95
CA PRO A 49 -4.85 11.62 13.32
C PRO A 49 -5.95 12.54 12.76
N LYS A 50 -6.56 13.38 13.62
CA LYS A 50 -7.64 14.30 13.24
C LYS A 50 -7.20 15.28 12.15
N GLY A 51 -8.13 15.63 11.26
CA GLY A 51 -7.93 16.67 10.24
C GLY A 51 -7.02 16.26 9.08
N THR A 52 -6.82 14.97 8.84
CA THR A 52 -5.89 14.46 7.82
C THR A 52 -6.52 13.39 6.94
N TYR A 53 -6.06 13.30 5.69
CA TYR A 53 -6.39 12.19 4.80
C TYR A 53 -5.51 10.98 5.11
N GLN A 54 -6.15 9.82 5.27
CA GLN A 54 -5.51 8.55 5.57
C GLN A 54 -5.94 7.52 4.53
N ASN A 55 -4.98 6.80 3.97
CA ASN A 55 -5.26 5.59 3.19
C ASN A 55 -5.59 4.45 4.15
N ILE A 56 -6.83 3.97 4.13
CA ILE A 56 -7.33 2.97 5.08
C ILE A 56 -7.05 1.57 4.56
N LEU A 57 -7.40 1.32 3.30
CA LEU A 57 -7.16 0.07 2.62
C LEU A 57 -7.12 0.28 1.10
N SER A 58 -6.54 -0.69 0.41
CA SER A 58 -6.50 -0.74 -1.05
C SER A 58 -7.03 -2.08 -1.55
N LEU A 59 -7.86 -2.03 -2.58
CA LEU A 59 -8.49 -3.18 -3.21
C LEU A 59 -7.91 -3.36 -4.61
N PHE A 60 -7.33 -4.52 -4.90
CA PHE A 60 -6.80 -4.83 -6.21
C PHE A 60 -7.75 -5.73 -6.96
N TYR A 61 -8.06 -5.37 -8.19
CA TYR A 61 -9.09 -6.03 -8.99
C TYR A 61 -8.79 -5.90 -10.48
N TYR A 62 -9.47 -6.72 -11.27
CA TYR A 62 -9.50 -6.58 -12.71
C TYR A 62 -10.76 -5.82 -13.13
N ASP A 63 -10.59 -4.78 -13.95
CA ASP A 63 -11.73 -4.13 -14.57
C ASP A 63 -12.32 -4.97 -15.72
N SER A 64 -13.36 -4.45 -16.37
CA SER A 64 -14.04 -5.13 -17.48
C SER A 64 -13.13 -5.41 -18.68
N ASN A 65 -12.01 -4.70 -18.81
CA ASN A 65 -11.04 -4.86 -19.88
C ASN A 65 -9.87 -5.77 -19.46
N GLN A 66 -9.99 -6.45 -18.31
CA GLN A 66 -8.93 -7.26 -17.69
C GLN A 66 -7.67 -6.46 -17.38
N VAL A 67 -7.78 -5.14 -17.25
CA VAL A 67 -6.69 -4.30 -16.80
C VAL A 67 -6.67 -4.33 -15.28
N LEU A 68 -5.47 -4.45 -14.74
CA LEU A 68 -5.28 -4.55 -13.30
C LEU A 68 -5.32 -3.15 -12.68
N ARG A 69 -6.32 -2.95 -11.83
CA ARG A 69 -6.66 -1.66 -11.20
C ARG A 69 -6.55 -1.77 -9.69
N LYS A 70 -6.49 -0.62 -9.05
CA LYS A 70 -6.47 -0.48 -7.60
C LYS A 70 -7.45 0.60 -7.18
N ASP A 71 -8.37 0.26 -6.27
CA ASP A 71 -9.21 1.25 -5.59
C ASP A 71 -8.62 1.53 -4.21
N CYS A 72 -8.30 2.79 -3.91
CA CYS A 72 -7.85 3.21 -2.58
C CYS A 72 -9.01 3.83 -1.82
N LEU A 73 -9.21 3.38 -0.58
CA LEU A 73 -10.20 3.92 0.34
C LEU A 73 -9.53 4.98 1.22
N ILE A 74 -9.79 6.25 0.92
CA ILE A 74 -9.16 7.40 1.56
C ILE A 74 -10.15 8.05 2.51
N TYR A 75 -9.81 8.15 3.79
CA TYR A 75 -10.65 8.78 4.80
C TYR A 75 -10.01 10.05 5.33
N TYR A 76 -10.72 11.17 5.23
CA TYR A 76 -10.43 12.37 6.01
C TYR A 76 -10.98 12.18 7.42
N VAL A 77 -10.08 12.08 8.40
CA VAL A 77 -10.46 11.92 9.80
C VAL A 77 -11.05 13.25 10.30
N PRO A 78 -12.28 13.26 10.86
CA PRO A 78 -12.96 14.48 11.31
C PRO A 78 -12.10 15.32 12.26
N SER A 79 -12.23 16.63 12.15
CA SER A 79 -11.68 17.61 13.10
C SER A 79 -12.80 18.49 13.65
N GLU A 80 -12.44 19.43 14.52
CA GLU A 80 -13.39 20.44 15.02
C GLU A 80 -13.86 21.38 13.91
N GLU A 81 -13.04 21.57 12.87
CA GLU A 81 -13.30 22.51 11.77
C GLU A 81 -14.06 21.86 10.60
N LYS A 82 -13.83 20.57 10.34
CA LYS A 82 -14.36 19.89 9.16
C LYS A 82 -14.83 18.47 9.49
N PRO A 83 -16.06 18.08 9.08
CA PRO A 83 -16.52 16.71 9.24
C PRO A 83 -15.75 15.76 8.31
N GLY A 84 -15.81 14.47 8.62
CA GLY A 84 -15.12 13.42 7.89
C GLY A 84 -15.63 13.23 6.47
N GLU A 85 -14.75 12.69 5.63
CA GLU A 85 -15.03 12.45 4.22
C GLU A 85 -14.35 11.16 3.77
N LEU A 86 -15.11 10.22 3.23
CA LEU A 86 -14.60 8.93 2.72
C LEU A 86 -14.65 8.95 1.20
N LYS A 87 -13.50 8.73 0.56
CA LYS A 87 -13.32 8.75 -0.89
C LYS A 87 -12.84 7.40 -1.37
N ILE A 88 -13.33 7.02 -2.53
CA ILE A 88 -12.81 5.89 -3.31
C ILE A 88 -12.15 6.48 -4.55
N ILE A 89 -10.83 6.33 -4.66
CA ILE A 89 -10.06 6.73 -5.84
C ILE A 89 -9.64 5.49 -6.61
N SER A 90 -9.77 5.51 -7.93
CA SER A 90 -9.41 4.39 -8.80
C SER A 90 -8.15 4.70 -9.58
N LEU A 91 -7.11 3.91 -9.37
CA LEU A 91 -5.78 4.08 -9.94
C LEU A 91 -5.36 2.83 -10.71
N ASN A 92 -4.27 2.95 -11.47
CA ASN A 92 -3.53 1.78 -11.92
C ASN A 92 -2.79 1.14 -10.73
N LYS A 93 -2.49 -0.16 -10.83
CA LYS A 93 -1.83 -0.93 -9.77
C LYS A 93 -0.63 -0.23 -9.11
N PHE A 94 0.23 0.31 -9.96
CA PHE A 94 1.57 0.77 -9.60
C PHE A 94 1.58 2.19 -9.01
N GLU A 95 0.50 2.95 -9.19
CA GLU A 95 0.38 4.31 -8.67
C GLU A 95 0.13 4.29 -7.16
N LYS A 96 0.75 5.19 -6.39
CA LYS A 96 0.57 5.23 -4.94
C LYS A 96 -0.70 6.00 -4.56
N CYS A 97 -1.40 5.52 -3.53
CA CYS A 97 -2.64 6.17 -3.06
C CYS A 97 -2.34 7.53 -2.43
N GLU A 98 -1.21 7.65 -1.74
CA GLU A 98 -0.78 8.82 -0.97
C GLU A 98 -0.43 10.02 -1.85
N GLU A 99 0.03 9.76 -3.07
CA GLU A 99 0.35 10.79 -4.06
C GLU A 99 -0.90 11.26 -4.81
N ASN A 100 -2.04 10.56 -4.65
CA ASN A 100 -3.24 10.73 -5.48
C ASN A 100 -4.51 11.08 -4.68
N PHE A 101 -4.38 11.58 -3.45
CA PHE A 101 -5.54 11.94 -2.61
C PHE A 101 -6.52 12.95 -3.24
N PHE A 102 -6.06 13.76 -4.18
CA PHE A 102 -6.84 14.82 -4.83
C PHE A 102 -7.29 14.46 -6.26
N THR A 103 -7.12 13.21 -6.67
CA THR A 103 -7.60 12.74 -7.98
C THR A 103 -9.11 12.59 -8.03
N ALA A 104 -9.66 12.44 -9.23
CA ALA A 104 -11.10 12.24 -9.44
C ALA A 104 -11.59 11.02 -8.65
N THR A 105 -12.60 11.24 -7.82
CA THR A 105 -13.17 10.21 -6.95
C THR A 105 -14.25 9.43 -7.69
N LYS A 106 -14.18 8.10 -7.62
CA LYS A 106 -15.24 7.21 -8.10
C LYS A 106 -16.49 7.30 -7.24
N ARG A 107 -16.30 7.47 -5.93
CA ARG A 107 -17.38 7.69 -4.96
C ARG A 107 -16.87 8.48 -3.76
N THR A 108 -17.75 9.29 -3.19
CA THR A 108 -17.48 10.10 -2.01
C THR A 108 -18.66 10.04 -1.05
N TYR A 109 -18.37 9.86 0.23
CA TYR A 109 -19.32 10.00 1.34
C TYR A 109 -18.85 11.19 2.18
N GLN A 110 -19.75 12.11 2.47
CA GLN A 110 -19.46 13.36 3.18
C GLN A 110 -20.18 13.39 4.52
N ASN A 111 -19.77 14.33 5.38
CA ASN A 111 -20.37 14.58 6.69
C ASN A 111 -20.33 13.36 7.63
N ILE A 112 -19.20 12.64 7.62
CA ILE A 112 -19.00 11.43 8.43
C ILE A 112 -18.40 11.79 9.78
N PHE A 113 -18.88 11.19 10.86
CA PHE A 113 -18.31 11.38 12.20
C PHE A 113 -17.67 10.11 12.75
N ASN A 114 -18.21 8.95 12.39
CA ASN A 114 -17.71 7.64 12.79
C ASN A 114 -17.47 6.80 11.54
N PHE A 115 -16.24 6.31 11.40
CA PHE A 115 -15.91 5.38 10.34
C PHE A 115 -15.07 4.22 10.87
N THR A 116 -15.46 3.02 10.48
CA THR A 116 -14.64 1.81 10.63
C THR A 116 -14.94 0.83 9.52
N TYR A 117 -14.20 -0.26 9.47
CA TYR A 117 -14.39 -1.32 8.49
C TYR A 117 -14.14 -2.69 9.12
N GLU A 118 -14.76 -3.69 8.53
CA GLU A 118 -14.50 -5.09 8.80
C GLU A 118 -14.22 -5.81 7.48
N LEU A 119 -13.19 -6.65 7.48
CA LEU A 119 -12.95 -7.60 6.40
C LEU A 119 -13.01 -9.00 7.01
N LYS A 120 -14.06 -9.75 6.67
CA LYS A 120 -14.25 -11.13 7.12
C LYS A 120 -14.44 -12.01 5.90
N ASP A 121 -13.58 -13.02 5.76
CA ASP A 121 -13.55 -13.92 4.61
C ASP A 121 -13.49 -13.16 3.28
N LYS A 122 -14.62 -13.01 2.59
CA LYS A 122 -14.75 -12.30 1.32
C LYS A 122 -15.69 -11.10 1.38
N GLU A 123 -16.05 -10.67 2.57
CA GLU A 123 -16.98 -9.57 2.77
C GLU A 123 -16.22 -8.40 3.38
N LEU A 124 -16.21 -7.30 2.62
CA LEU A 124 -15.79 -6.01 3.14
C LEU A 124 -17.03 -5.24 3.55
N THR A 125 -17.09 -4.88 4.82
CA THR A 125 -18.15 -4.08 5.40
C THR A 125 -17.60 -2.74 5.83
N LEU A 126 -18.18 -1.67 5.31
CA LEU A 126 -17.87 -0.30 5.71
C LEU A 126 -18.97 0.21 6.64
N PHE A 127 -18.57 0.63 7.83
CA PHE A 127 -19.47 1.24 8.81
C PHE A 127 -19.25 2.74 8.79
N VAL A 128 -20.23 3.47 8.27
CA VAL A 128 -20.19 4.94 8.12
C VAL A 128 -21.36 5.50 8.92
N ASP A 129 -21.06 6.06 10.08
CA ASP A 129 -22.03 6.45 11.09
C ASP A 129 -22.98 5.29 11.43
N GLU A 130 -24.29 5.44 11.17
CA GLU A 130 -25.31 4.42 11.40
C GLU A 130 -25.54 3.51 10.19
N LYS A 131 -24.85 3.75 9.07
CA LYS A 131 -25.04 3.02 7.82
C LYS A 131 -23.97 1.96 7.64
N GLU A 132 -24.41 0.82 7.11
CA GLU A 132 -23.56 -0.30 6.76
C GLU A 132 -23.57 -0.49 5.24
N TYR A 133 -22.37 -0.60 4.66
CA TYR A 133 -22.18 -0.90 3.24
C TYR A 133 -21.39 -2.20 3.11
N GLN A 134 -22.07 -3.25 2.68
CA GLN A 134 -21.46 -4.57 2.47
C GLN A 134 -21.06 -4.74 1.00
N PHE A 135 -19.89 -5.32 0.78
CA PHE A 135 -19.32 -5.61 -0.52
C PHE A 135 -18.75 -7.03 -0.55
N THR A 136 -19.20 -7.83 -1.51
CA THR A 136 -18.69 -9.18 -1.75
C THR A 136 -17.45 -9.13 -2.65
N LEU A 137 -16.39 -9.83 -2.25
CA LEU A 137 -15.08 -9.91 -2.90
C LEU A 137 -14.84 -11.33 -3.43
N GLU A 138 -15.69 -11.78 -4.36
CA GLU A 138 -15.70 -13.17 -4.84
C GLU A 138 -14.35 -13.64 -5.42
N GLY A 139 -13.61 -12.72 -6.05
CA GLY A 139 -12.30 -12.93 -6.64
C GLY A 139 -11.20 -13.32 -5.66
N MET A 140 -11.40 -13.21 -4.34
CA MET A 140 -10.39 -13.57 -3.35
C MET A 140 -10.11 -15.09 -3.27
N ASP A 141 -11.05 -15.94 -3.71
CA ASP A 141 -10.79 -17.40 -3.83
C ASP A 141 -10.14 -17.78 -5.16
N ASN A 142 -10.34 -16.96 -6.18
CA ASN A 142 -9.69 -17.13 -7.46
C ASN A 142 -8.24 -16.70 -7.29
N LYS A 143 -7.41 -17.62 -6.80
CA LYS A 143 -6.03 -17.74 -7.27
C LYS A 143 -6.10 -18.02 -8.77
N SER A 144 -6.37 -16.99 -9.56
CA SER A 144 -6.55 -17.12 -11.00
C SER A 144 -5.32 -17.82 -11.57
N PRO A 145 -5.47 -18.96 -12.28
CA PRO A 145 -4.32 -19.70 -12.82
C PRO A 145 -3.58 -18.93 -13.93
N LEU A 146 -4.18 -17.85 -14.43
CA LEU A 146 -3.55 -16.91 -15.37
C LEU A 146 -2.58 -15.91 -14.70
N PHE A 147 -2.41 -15.98 -13.38
CA PHE A 147 -1.36 -15.27 -12.65
C PHE A 147 -0.10 -16.10 -12.39
N LEU A 148 0.07 -17.26 -13.03
CA LEU A 148 1.31 -18.04 -12.95
C LEU A 148 2.47 -17.47 -13.80
N SER A 149 2.29 -16.34 -14.51
CA SER A 149 3.38 -15.68 -15.26
C SER A 149 3.67 -14.23 -14.88
N LEU A 150 2.89 -13.59 -13.99
CA LEU A 150 3.10 -12.18 -13.59
C LEU A 150 2.88 -11.89 -12.10
N ILE A 151 2.53 -12.91 -11.31
CA ILE A 151 2.87 -12.95 -9.90
C ILE A 151 4.06 -13.90 -9.84
N GLU A 152 5.28 -13.36 -9.86
CA GLU A 152 6.34 -14.06 -9.14
C GLU A 152 5.79 -14.25 -7.73
N SER A 153 5.35 -15.48 -7.46
CA SER A 153 5.11 -15.98 -6.14
C SER A 153 6.34 -15.62 -5.32
N HIS A 154 6.26 -14.48 -4.65
CA HIS A 154 7.15 -14.18 -3.57
C HIS A 154 6.64 -14.92 -2.31
N SER A 155 6.39 -16.23 -2.47
CA SER A 155 7.07 -17.21 -1.60
C SER A 155 8.57 -17.21 -1.92
N GLY A 156 9.14 -16.03 -2.16
CA GLY A 156 10.55 -15.82 -2.34
C GLY A 156 11.11 -16.19 -0.98
N THR A 157 12.05 -17.11 -0.99
CA THR A 157 13.01 -17.31 0.08
C THR A 157 13.24 -15.96 0.75
N LYS A 158 12.83 -15.85 2.04
CA LYS A 158 13.10 -14.66 2.83
C LYS A 158 14.54 -14.25 2.56
N LEU A 159 14.75 -12.97 2.22
CA LEU A 159 16.11 -12.49 2.01
C LEU A 159 16.88 -12.66 3.33
N SER A 160 18.15 -13.00 3.23
CA SER A 160 19.03 -13.13 4.38
C SER A 160 19.60 -11.78 4.79
N GLU A 161 20.08 -11.69 6.04
CA GLU A 161 20.86 -10.54 6.49
C GLU A 161 22.08 -10.35 5.57
N GLY A 162 22.22 -9.18 4.97
CA GLY A 162 23.26 -8.85 3.99
C GLY A 162 22.80 -8.88 2.54
N ASP A 163 21.60 -9.39 2.25
CA ASP A 163 21.12 -9.47 0.87
C ASP A 163 20.77 -8.09 0.30
N LEU A 164 21.17 -7.88 -0.95
CA LEU A 164 20.78 -6.74 -1.76
C LEU A 164 19.28 -6.88 -2.11
N CYS A 165 18.47 -5.87 -1.80
CA CYS A 165 17.02 -5.92 -2.08
C CYS A 165 16.56 -4.86 -3.10
N TYR A 166 17.42 -3.90 -3.44
CA TYR A 166 17.16 -2.90 -4.47
C TYR A 166 18.48 -2.29 -4.94
N ASP A 167 18.58 -2.00 -6.24
CA ASP A 167 19.82 -1.46 -6.81
C ASP A 167 19.59 -0.57 -8.04
N VAL A 168 20.47 0.43 -8.18
CA VAL A 168 20.50 1.42 -9.26
C VAL A 168 21.94 1.66 -9.72
N ASP A 169 22.14 1.91 -11.00
CA ASP A 169 23.45 2.29 -11.55
C ASP A 169 23.70 3.81 -11.45
N ASP A 170 24.86 4.25 -11.91
CA ASP A 170 25.25 5.67 -11.96
C ASP A 170 24.43 6.49 -12.96
N GLN A 171 23.73 5.84 -13.90
CA GLN A 171 22.77 6.42 -14.83
C GLN A 171 21.35 6.48 -14.25
N CYS A 172 21.18 6.07 -12.99
CA CYS A 172 19.90 5.99 -12.28
C CYS A 172 18.87 5.07 -12.94
N GLN A 173 19.36 4.04 -13.63
CA GLN A 173 18.55 2.92 -14.09
C GLN A 173 18.50 1.85 -13.02
N VAL A 174 17.31 1.28 -12.84
CA VAL A 174 17.07 0.23 -11.85
C VAL A 174 17.69 -1.08 -12.35
N ILE A 175 18.83 -1.47 -11.76
CA ILE A 175 19.48 -2.77 -12.03
C ILE A 175 18.71 -3.89 -11.31
N LYS A 176 18.23 -3.63 -10.09
CA LYS A 176 17.45 -4.57 -9.30
C LYS A 176 16.20 -3.90 -8.76
N LYS A 177 15.04 -4.45 -9.15
CA LYS A 177 13.72 -3.99 -8.68
C LYS A 177 13.60 -4.13 -7.17
N ASP A 178 12.75 -3.28 -6.57
CA ASP A 178 12.59 -3.22 -5.11
C ASP A 178 11.87 -4.46 -4.59
N THR A 179 12.64 -5.35 -3.97
CA THR A 179 12.17 -6.54 -3.26
C THR A 179 12.41 -6.44 -1.76
N CYS A 180 12.61 -5.22 -1.22
CA CYS A 180 12.97 -5.01 0.18
C CYS A 180 11.87 -5.38 1.17
N HIS A 181 10.63 -5.59 0.70
CA HIS A 181 9.53 -6.15 1.49
C HIS A 181 9.80 -7.60 1.95
N LEU A 182 10.77 -8.29 1.34
CA LEU A 182 11.19 -9.65 1.72
C LEU A 182 12.26 -9.68 2.82
N CYS A 183 12.81 -8.52 3.20
CA CYS A 183 13.81 -8.45 4.26
C CYS A 183 13.17 -8.82 5.61
N PRO A 184 13.75 -9.75 6.39
CA PRO A 184 13.24 -10.12 7.71
C PRO A 184 13.49 -9.01 8.75
N GLY A 185 14.41 -8.09 8.46
CA GLY A 185 14.87 -7.04 9.36
C GLY A 185 14.73 -5.64 8.76
N LYS A 186 15.65 -4.75 9.16
CA LYS A 186 15.66 -3.37 8.68
C LYS A 186 16.26 -3.27 7.28
N ILE A 187 15.84 -2.25 6.56
CA ILE A 187 16.39 -1.88 5.26
C ILE A 187 17.41 -0.77 5.50
N THR A 188 18.64 -0.96 5.04
CA THR A 188 19.69 0.05 5.11
C THR A 188 20.01 0.55 3.71
N GLN A 189 19.91 1.86 3.53
CA GLN A 189 20.28 2.53 2.28
C GLN A 189 21.79 2.81 2.27
N VAL A 190 22.39 2.66 1.10
CA VAL A 190 23.83 2.82 0.88
C VAL A 190 24.05 3.68 -0.36
N VAL A 191 24.97 4.64 -0.26
CA VAL A 191 25.40 5.42 -1.42
C VAL A 191 26.31 4.53 -2.25
N ALA A 192 25.75 4.01 -3.34
CA ALA A 192 26.41 3.09 -4.26
C ALA A 192 26.32 3.53 -5.74
N SER A 193 25.77 4.72 -5.98
CA SER A 193 25.68 5.34 -7.29
C SER A 193 25.68 6.87 -7.18
N GLY A 194 25.88 7.54 -8.32
CA GLY A 194 25.80 9.01 -8.47
C GLY A 194 24.39 9.59 -8.36
N CYS A 195 23.38 8.75 -8.10
CA CYS A 195 21.98 9.19 -8.06
C CYS A 195 21.67 10.02 -6.82
N GLN A 196 21.09 11.21 -7.04
CA GLN A 196 20.87 12.17 -5.96
C GLN A 196 19.71 11.79 -5.04
N ASN A 197 18.72 11.07 -5.58
CA ASN A 197 17.44 10.78 -4.92
C ASN A 197 17.18 9.28 -4.74
N ASP A 198 18.08 8.42 -5.24
CA ASP A 198 17.89 6.98 -5.19
C ASP A 198 19.16 6.27 -4.75
N PHE A 199 19.00 5.21 -3.97
CA PHE A 199 20.11 4.57 -3.26
C PHE A 199 19.91 3.06 -3.25
N ARG A 200 21.03 2.34 -3.36
CA ARG A 200 21.08 0.89 -3.13
C ARG A 200 20.56 0.54 -1.74
N LYS A 201 19.86 -0.59 -1.61
CA LYS A 201 19.29 -1.04 -0.34
C LYS A 201 19.65 -2.48 -0.03
N TYR A 202 19.98 -2.71 1.24
CA TYR A 202 20.29 -4.02 1.79
C TYR A 202 19.36 -4.38 2.95
N CYS A 203 19.12 -5.68 3.14
CA CYS A 203 18.55 -6.24 4.36
C CYS A 203 19.63 -6.23 5.46
N LEU A 204 19.76 -5.14 6.21
CA LEU A 204 20.75 -5.01 7.29
C LEU A 204 20.07 -4.55 8.58
N SER A 205 20.23 -5.36 9.62
CA SER A 205 19.80 -5.10 10.99
C SER A 205 20.74 -4.13 11.71
N LYS A 206 21.99 -3.99 11.23
CA LYS A 206 22.99 -3.10 11.84
C LYS A 206 22.82 -1.65 11.35
N PRO A 207 22.98 -0.65 12.24
CA PRO A 207 22.94 0.75 11.84
C PRO A 207 24.18 1.15 11.03
N CYS A 208 24.00 2.06 10.09
CA CYS A 208 25.07 2.71 9.35
C CYS A 208 26.04 3.47 10.28
N GLY A 209 27.22 3.81 9.76
CA GLY A 209 28.19 4.69 10.42
C GLY A 209 29.14 3.99 11.40
N LYS A 210 28.99 2.69 11.64
CA LYS A 210 29.92 1.88 12.46
C LYS A 210 31.08 1.35 11.61
N LYS A 211 32.18 0.94 12.24
CA LYS A 211 33.31 0.28 11.55
C LYS A 211 32.82 -0.89 10.71
N GLN A 212 33.27 -0.97 9.46
CA GLN A 212 32.88 -1.96 8.44
C GLN A 212 31.38 -1.98 8.08
N ALA A 213 30.63 -0.95 8.45
CA ALA A 213 29.24 -0.78 8.04
C ALA A 213 29.14 0.31 6.95
N PRO A 214 28.04 0.36 6.19
CA PRO A 214 27.79 1.45 5.26
C PRO A 214 27.85 2.82 5.96
N ALA A 215 28.34 3.83 5.24
CA ALA A 215 28.26 5.21 5.69
C ALA A 215 26.81 5.68 5.73
N CYS A 216 26.43 6.42 6.77
CA CYS A 216 25.08 6.99 6.85
C CYS A 216 24.93 8.08 5.80
N ILE A 217 23.81 8.07 5.07
CA ILE A 217 23.54 9.03 4.01
C ILE A 217 23.29 10.41 4.62
N ARG A 218 24.08 11.41 4.20
CA ARG A 218 23.81 12.84 4.44
C ARG A 218 23.06 13.49 3.28
N GLY A 219 23.20 12.92 2.09
CA GLY A 219 22.56 13.38 0.85
C GLY A 219 23.44 14.33 0.04
N PHE A 220 23.24 14.31 -1.28
CA PHE A 220 24.00 15.11 -2.25
C PHE A 220 23.71 16.61 -2.10
N LYS A 221 22.43 16.98 -1.92
CA LYS A 221 22.00 18.38 -1.80
C LYS A 221 22.60 19.09 -0.60
N ALA A 222 22.71 18.40 0.54
CA ALA A 222 23.27 18.98 1.78
C ALA A 222 24.79 19.18 1.71
N THR A 223 25.48 18.48 0.82
CA THR A 223 26.95 18.41 0.77
C THR A 223 27.53 19.12 -0.44
N GLY A 224 26.70 19.50 -1.42
CA GLY A 224 27.10 20.23 -2.62
C GLY A 224 27.86 19.37 -3.64
N VAL A 225 27.98 18.05 -3.41
CA VAL A 225 28.62 17.11 -4.33
C VAL A 225 27.66 16.84 -5.50
N LYS A 226 28.15 17.00 -6.74
CA LYS A 226 27.30 16.91 -7.95
C LYS A 226 27.47 15.63 -8.76
N GLU A 227 28.67 15.06 -8.83
CA GLU A 227 28.94 13.98 -9.81
C GLU A 227 29.79 12.84 -9.22
N LYS A 228 30.92 13.15 -8.60
CA LYS A 228 31.79 12.12 -8.02
C LYS A 228 31.48 11.94 -6.53
N TYR A 229 30.70 10.93 -6.17
CA TYR A 229 30.40 10.61 -4.76
C TYR A 229 31.42 9.65 -4.13
N CYS A 230 32.02 8.77 -4.92
CA CYS A 230 32.84 7.68 -4.42
C CYS A 230 34.32 8.09 -4.32
N PHE A 231 34.71 8.59 -3.13
CA PHE A 231 36.09 8.93 -2.79
C PHE A 231 36.29 8.93 -1.27
N VAL A 232 37.54 8.84 -0.81
CA VAL A 232 37.87 8.87 0.62
C VAL A 232 37.47 10.20 1.23
N GLY A 233 36.73 10.16 2.33
CA GLY A 233 36.20 11.35 2.99
C GLY A 233 35.00 11.98 2.30
N SER A 234 34.32 11.25 1.40
CA SER A 234 33.12 11.75 0.73
C SER A 234 32.10 12.31 1.73
N PRO A 235 31.69 13.59 1.58
CA PRO A 235 30.79 14.23 2.53
C PRO A 235 29.35 13.73 2.40
N VAL A 236 29.02 13.04 1.29
CA VAL A 236 27.71 12.41 1.02
C VAL A 236 27.40 11.33 2.05
N GLY A 237 28.45 10.69 2.60
CA GLY A 237 28.37 9.72 3.68
C GLY A 237 28.83 10.28 5.03
N PHE A 238 28.41 9.62 6.11
CA PHE A 238 28.85 9.90 7.47
C PHE A 238 29.25 8.63 8.21
N CYS A 239 30.41 8.69 8.85
CA CYS A 239 30.90 7.66 9.75
C CYS A 239 31.07 8.22 11.16
N ARG A 240 30.71 7.42 12.17
CA ARG A 240 30.95 7.77 13.57
C ARG A 240 32.44 7.69 13.84
N LYS A 241 32.97 8.70 14.52
CA LYS A 241 34.37 8.72 14.96
C LYS A 241 34.70 7.45 15.77
N PRO A 242 35.91 6.87 15.63
CA PRO A 242 37.06 7.39 14.86
C PRO A 242 37.05 7.06 13.36
N ASN A 243 36.03 6.37 12.87
CA ASN A 243 35.99 5.87 11.48
C ASN A 243 35.82 7.01 10.46
N ARG A 244 36.33 6.81 9.26
CA ARG A 244 36.19 7.73 8.11
C ARG A 244 35.44 7.03 6.97
N VAL A 245 34.89 7.85 6.07
CA VAL A 245 34.21 7.37 4.86
C VAL A 245 35.28 6.92 3.85
N TYR A 246 35.15 5.71 3.33
CA TYR A 246 35.93 5.14 2.24
C TYR A 246 35.00 4.73 1.10
N CYS A 247 35.55 4.68 -0.11
CA CYS A 247 34.87 4.16 -1.29
C CYS A 247 35.41 2.77 -1.59
N GLU A 248 34.55 1.75 -1.56
CA GLU A 248 34.88 0.35 -1.82
C GLU A 248 33.82 -0.27 -2.70
N ASN A 249 34.20 -0.84 -3.85
CA ASN A 249 33.25 -1.44 -4.80
C ASN A 249 32.10 -0.49 -5.18
N SER A 250 32.44 0.79 -5.36
CA SER A 250 31.49 1.88 -5.60
C SER A 250 30.56 2.20 -4.42
N GLU A 251 30.80 1.68 -3.22
CA GLU A 251 30.00 1.96 -2.02
C GLU A 251 30.74 2.80 -0.99
N LEU A 252 29.99 3.68 -0.31
CA LEU A 252 30.53 4.41 0.84
C LEU A 252 30.47 3.54 2.11
N ILE A 253 31.64 3.12 2.61
CA ILE A 253 31.81 2.27 3.79
C ILE A 253 32.62 3.02 4.87
N CYS A 254 32.38 2.70 6.14
CA CYS A 254 33.13 3.25 7.26
C CYS A 254 34.32 2.36 7.66
N ARG A 255 35.53 2.92 7.70
CA ARG A 255 36.73 2.25 8.21
C ARG A 255 37.46 3.05 9.27
#